data_AF-A0A8T3XD84-F1
#
_entry.id   AF-A0A8T3XD84-F1
#
_cell.length_a   1.000
_cell.length_b   1.000
_cell.length_c   1.000
_cell.angle_alpha   90.00
_cell.angle_beta   90.00
_cell.angle_gamma   90.00
#
_symmetry.space_group_name_H-M   'P 1'
#
loop_
_entity.id
_entity.type
_entity.pdbx_description
1 polymer ?
#
loop_
_entity_poly.entity_id
_entity_poly.type
_entity_poly.pdbx_seq_one_letter_code
_entity_poly.pdbx_strand_id
1 'polypeptide(L)'
;MRTAIRLANGIGAKVALIDQNIQLTLQKLKKNLTWKEKIRFISDIFKAPFQKKIRIDLNKVPKQEVINKLIKDTKSRYPSVYKILVEERNYIMAKNLNKIIKNNPTKKIIAIVGAGHEEAILNLVKQWN
;
A
#
# COMPACT_ATOMS: atom_id res chain seq x y z
N MET A 1 0.98 1.89 -12.13
CA MET A 1 1.08 3.34 -11.86
C MET A 1 1.57 4.17 -13.05
N ARG A 2 2.79 3.95 -13.59
CA ARG A 2 3.30 4.74 -14.73
C ARG A 2 2.36 4.75 -15.95
N THR A 3 1.80 3.59 -16.30
CA THR A 3 0.82 3.47 -17.38
C THR A 3 -0.43 4.31 -17.13
N ALA A 4 -0.94 4.32 -15.90
CA ALA A 4 -2.10 5.12 -15.53
C ALA A 4 -1.85 6.62 -15.67
N ILE A 5 -0.71 7.11 -15.19
CA ILE A 5 -0.31 8.52 -15.34
C ILE A 5 -0.17 8.88 -16.82
N ARG A 6 0.46 8.02 -17.61
CA ARG A 6 0.62 8.23 -19.06
C ARG A 6 -0.74 8.34 -19.77
N LEU A 7 -1.68 7.43 -19.47
CA LEU A 7 -3.02 7.45 -20.05
C LEU A 7 -3.81 8.67 -19.61
N ALA A 8 -3.76 9.04 -18.33
CA ALA A 8 -4.40 10.23 -17.80
C ALA A 8 -3.90 11.51 -18.51
N ASN A 9 -2.58 11.64 -18.68
CA ASN A 9 -1.99 12.75 -19.42
C ASN A 9 -2.42 12.76 -20.90
N GLY A 10 -2.52 11.58 -21.53
CA GLY A 10 -2.93 11.45 -22.93
C GLY A 10 -4.37 11.90 -23.20
N ILE A 11 -5.24 11.88 -22.19
CA ILE A 11 -6.62 12.39 -22.28
C ILE A 11 -6.80 13.77 -21.63
N GLY A 12 -5.71 14.41 -21.20
CA GLY A 12 -5.76 15.70 -20.50
C GLY A 12 -6.41 15.66 -19.11
N ALA A 13 -6.48 14.49 -18.48
CA ALA A 13 -7.01 14.35 -17.13
C ALA A 13 -6.04 14.92 -16.09
N LYS A 14 -6.59 15.60 -15.06
CA LYS A 14 -5.80 16.07 -13.92
C LYS A 14 -5.30 14.88 -13.11
N VAL A 15 -3.99 14.82 -12.88
CA VAL A 15 -3.35 13.79 -12.07
C VAL A 15 -3.05 14.32 -10.68
N ALA A 16 -3.45 13.58 -9.66
CA ALA A 16 -3.14 13.88 -8.26
C ALA A 16 -2.49 12.66 -7.59
N LEU A 17 -1.42 12.90 -6.83
CA LEU A 17 -0.82 11.87 -5.98
C LEU A 17 -1.51 11.88 -4.62
N ILE A 18 -2.02 10.73 -4.20
CA ILE A 18 -2.73 10.59 -2.92
C ILE A 18 -1.85 9.98 -1.82
N ASP A 19 -0.71 9.39 -2.17
CA ASP A 19 0.20 8.77 -1.20
C ASP A 19 1.23 9.78 -0.67
N GLN A 20 1.82 9.47 0.47
CA GLN A 20 2.88 10.28 1.05
C GLN A 20 4.23 10.01 0.40
N ASN A 21 5.17 10.94 0.62
CA ASN A 21 6.55 10.72 0.25
C ASN A 21 7.11 9.46 0.93
N ILE A 22 7.71 8.56 0.14
CA ILE A 22 8.27 7.29 0.61
C ILE A 22 9.40 7.47 1.64
N GLN A 23 10.19 8.55 1.57
CA GLN A 23 11.24 8.85 2.54
C GLN A 23 10.68 9.00 3.96
N LEU A 24 9.52 9.65 4.13
CA LEU A 24 8.85 9.78 5.43
C LEU A 24 8.43 8.41 5.98
N THR A 25 7.92 7.56 5.09
CA THR A 25 7.55 6.18 5.42
C THR A 25 8.76 5.38 5.90
N LEU A 26 9.87 5.43 5.15
CA LEU A 26 11.09 4.68 5.48
C LEU A 26 11.76 5.19 6.77
N GLN A 27 11.74 6.51 7.00
CA GLN A 27 12.21 7.11 8.25
C GLN A 27 11.38 6.62 9.44
N LYS A 28 10.05 6.61 9.33
CA LYS A 28 9.17 6.05 10.36
C LYS A 28 9.44 4.57 10.58
N LEU A 29 9.58 3.79 9.51
CA LEU A 29 9.86 2.36 9.59
C LEU A 29 11.15 2.08 10.36
N LYS A 30 12.23 2.79 10.05
CA LYS A 30 13.53 2.67 10.75
C LYS A 30 13.41 2.96 12.25
N LYS A 31 12.62 3.98 12.62
CA LYS A 31 12.45 4.41 14.02
C LYS A 31 11.56 3.46 14.85
N ASN A 32 10.59 2.81 14.23
CA ASN A 32 9.56 2.03 14.93
C ASN A 32 9.76 0.51 14.86
N LEU A 33 10.68 0.03 14.02
CA LEU A 33 11.05 -1.39 14.00
C LEU A 33 11.60 -1.83 15.36
N THR A 34 10.92 -2.78 16.00
CA THR A 34 11.36 -3.34 17.28
C THR A 34 12.62 -4.20 17.10
N TRP A 35 13.42 -4.32 18.15
CA TRP A 35 14.60 -5.21 18.14
C TRP A 35 14.25 -6.66 17.79
N LYS A 36 13.11 -7.17 18.28
CA LYS A 36 12.61 -8.51 17.96
C LYS A 36 12.32 -8.68 16.47
N GLU A 37 11.67 -7.69 15.85
CA GLU A 37 11.38 -7.70 14.41
C GLU A 37 12.66 -7.61 13.57
N LYS A 38 13.64 -6.80 13.99
CA LYS A 38 14.94 -6.70 13.31
C LYS A 38 15.68 -8.04 13.29
N ILE A 39 15.79 -8.71 14.45
CA ILE A 39 16.44 -10.03 14.56
C ILE A 39 15.70 -11.06 13.70
N ARG A 40 14.36 -11.03 13.72
CA ARG A 40 13.53 -11.92 12.89
C ARG A 40 13.75 -11.70 11.41
N PHE A 41 13.83 -10.44 10.96
CA PHE A 41 14.09 -10.09 9.57
C PHE A 41 15.44 -10.62 9.09
N ILE A 42 16.48 -10.45 9.91
CA ILE A 42 17.81 -10.99 9.64
C ILE A 42 17.75 -12.52 9.55
N SER A 43 17.10 -13.19 10.50
CA SER A 43 16.93 -14.65 10.48
C SER A 43 16.19 -15.14 9.23
N ASP A 44 15.14 -14.43 8.81
CA ASP A 44 14.35 -14.78 7.63
C ASP A 44 15.18 -14.62 6.34
N ILE A 45 16.02 -13.58 6.23
CA ILE A 45 16.97 -13.42 5.11
C ILE A 45 17.95 -14.59 5.04
N PHE A 46 18.55 -14.98 6.17
CA PHE A 46 19.48 -16.12 6.20
C PHE A 46 18.80 -17.46 5.87
N LYS A 47 17.51 -17.59 6.18
CA LYS A 47 16.71 -18.78 5.86
C LYS A 47 16.15 -18.77 4.43
N ALA A 48 16.07 -17.61 3.77
CA ALA A 48 15.45 -17.46 2.46
C ALA A 48 16.02 -18.42 1.38
N PRO A 49 17.35 -18.70 1.30
CA PRO A 49 17.88 -19.68 0.36
C PRO A 49 17.40 -21.11 0.59
N PHE A 50 17.05 -21.45 1.84
CA PHE A 50 16.62 -22.79 2.26
C PHE A 50 15.10 -22.97 2.21
N GLN A 51 14.33 -21.92 1.93
CA GLN A 51 12.87 -21.97 1.85
C GLN A 51 12.38 -22.24 0.43
N LYS A 52 11.27 -22.98 0.31
CA LYS A 52 10.56 -23.14 -0.98
C LYS A 52 10.15 -21.75 -1.49
N LYS A 53 10.66 -21.35 -2.65
CA LYS A 53 10.28 -20.09 -3.30
C LYS A 53 8.80 -20.12 -3.66
N ILE A 54 8.05 -19.11 -3.19
CA ILE A 54 6.71 -18.85 -3.71
C ILE A 54 6.87 -18.33 -5.14
N ARG A 55 6.29 -19.02 -6.11
CA ARG A 55 6.23 -18.54 -7.50
C ARG A 55 5.15 -17.46 -7.60
N ILE A 56 5.55 -16.19 -7.51
CA ILE A 56 4.68 -15.05 -7.78
C ILE A 56 5.06 -14.51 -9.16
N ASP A 57 4.11 -14.47 -10.07
CA ASP A 57 4.28 -13.80 -11.36
C ASP A 57 4.23 -12.28 -11.13
N LEU A 58 5.37 -11.61 -11.33
CA LEU A 58 5.51 -10.17 -11.11
C LEU A 58 4.83 -9.32 -12.21
N ASN A 59 4.42 -9.94 -13.32
CA ASN A 59 3.74 -9.25 -14.42
C ASN A 59 2.22 -9.19 -14.24
N LYS A 60 1.67 -9.92 -13.26
CA LYS A 60 0.24 -9.99 -13.00
C LYS A 60 -0.06 -9.55 -11.57
N VAL A 61 -1.25 -8.99 -11.38
CA VAL A 61 -1.78 -8.81 -10.03
C VAL A 61 -2.07 -10.21 -9.46
N PRO A 62 -1.48 -10.59 -8.31
CA PRO A 62 -1.76 -11.88 -7.70
C PRO A 62 -3.24 -12.01 -7.36
N LYS A 63 -3.73 -13.26 -7.22
CA LYS A 63 -5.11 -13.50 -6.76
C LYS A 63 -5.33 -12.85 -5.38
N GLN A 64 -6.54 -12.36 -5.14
CA GLN A 64 -6.90 -11.69 -3.88
C GLN A 64 -6.58 -12.53 -2.63
N GLU A 65 -6.80 -13.85 -2.69
CA GLU A 65 -6.45 -14.78 -1.61
C GLU A 65 -4.96 -14.75 -1.24
N VAL A 66 -4.08 -14.66 -2.24
CA VAL A 66 -2.63 -14.58 -2.04
C VAL A 66 -2.27 -13.24 -1.41
N ILE A 67 -2.86 -12.15 -1.88
CA ILE A 67 -2.66 -10.80 -1.33
C ILE A 67 -3.07 -10.77 0.14
N ASN A 68 -4.28 -11.25 0.43
CA ASN A 68 -4.84 -11.28 1.79
C ASN A 68 -3.97 -12.11 2.73
N LYS A 69 -3.46 -13.27 2.26
CA LYS A 69 -2.53 -14.09 3.02
C LYS A 69 -1.24 -13.35 3.33
N LEU A 70 -0.60 -12.72 2.34
CA LEU A 70 0.65 -11.99 2.54
C LEU A 70 0.48 -10.81 3.49
N ILE A 71 -0.64 -10.08 3.41
CA ILE A 71 -0.97 -9.00 4.34
C ILE A 71 -1.13 -9.54 5.77
N LYS A 72 -1.88 -10.64 5.93
CA LYS A 72 -2.10 -11.28 7.24
C LYS A 72 -0.79 -11.79 7.85
N ASP A 73 0.04 -12.46 7.06
CA ASP A 73 1.35 -12.96 7.49
C ASP A 73 2.27 -11.80 7.89
N THR A 74 2.25 -10.70 7.14
CA THR A 74 3.01 -9.48 7.48
C THR A 74 2.52 -8.87 8.79
N LYS A 75 1.19 -8.76 8.99
CA LYS A 75 0.59 -8.24 10.22
C LYS A 75 1.01 -9.04 11.45
N SER A 76 1.00 -10.37 11.35
CA SER A 76 1.36 -11.26 12.45
C SER A 76 2.88 -11.26 12.72
N ARG A 77 3.69 -11.33 11.66
CA ARG A 77 5.14 -11.53 11.78
C ARG A 77 5.91 -10.23 12.00
N TYR A 78 5.41 -9.12 11.46
CA TYR A 78 6.04 -7.80 11.46
C TYR A 78 5.01 -6.68 11.72
N PRO A 79 4.38 -6.64 12.91
CA PRO A 79 3.30 -5.70 13.22
C PRO A 79 3.68 -4.23 13.01
N SER A 80 4.92 -3.82 13.33
CA SER A 80 5.39 -2.45 13.11
C SER A 80 5.52 -2.11 11.63
N VAL A 81 5.96 -3.08 10.82
CA VAL A 81 6.05 -2.95 9.36
C VAL A 81 4.65 -2.82 8.76
N TYR A 82 3.74 -3.68 9.16
CA TYR A 82 2.35 -3.65 8.71
C TYR A 82 1.67 -2.32 9.07
N LYS A 83 1.82 -1.87 10.32
CA LYS A 83 1.27 -0.57 10.77
C LYS A 83 1.72 0.58 9.88
N ILE A 84 3.02 0.66 9.58
CA ILE A 84 3.60 1.81 8.87
C ILE A 84 3.42 1.73 7.36
N LEU A 85 3.67 0.56 6.77
CA LEU A 85 3.62 0.39 5.32
C LEU A 85 2.20 0.20 4.80
N VAL A 86 1.26 -0.26 5.65
CA VAL A 86 -0.12 -0.58 5.26
C VAL A 86 -1.10 0.35 5.97
N GLU A 87 -1.28 0.25 7.29
CA GLU A 87 -2.38 0.98 7.97
C GLU A 87 -2.26 2.50 7.89
N GLU A 88 -1.09 3.06 8.23
CA GLU A 88 -0.88 4.51 8.16
C GLU A 88 -0.99 5.03 6.72
N ARG A 89 -0.44 4.29 5.76
CA ARG A 89 -0.50 4.67 4.34
C ARG A 89 -1.92 4.57 3.78
N ASN A 90 -2.70 3.57 4.18
CA ASN A 90 -4.12 3.45 3.83
C ASN A 90 -4.89 4.68 4.31
N TYR A 91 -4.69 5.08 5.57
CA TYR A 91 -5.35 6.25 6.13
C TYR A 91 -4.97 7.53 5.38
N ILE A 92 -3.67 7.73 5.09
CA ILE A 92 -3.20 8.93 4.39
C ILE A 92 -3.73 8.99 2.96
N MET A 93 -3.66 7.88 2.22
CA MET A 93 -4.20 7.78 0.86
C MET A 93 -5.70 8.04 0.83
N ALA A 94 -6.45 7.41 1.74
CA ALA A 94 -7.89 7.64 1.85
C ALA A 94 -8.19 9.11 2.18
N LYS A 95 -7.46 9.71 3.13
CA LYS A 95 -7.68 11.10 3.57
C LYS A 95 -7.44 12.08 2.42
N ASN A 96 -6.36 11.89 1.67
CA ASN A 96 -6.03 12.70 0.52
C ASN A 96 -7.06 12.53 -0.60
N LEU A 97 -7.48 11.28 -0.88
CA LEU A 97 -8.54 11.00 -1.85
C LEU A 97 -9.87 11.67 -1.45
N ASN A 98 -10.26 11.55 -0.18
CA ASN A 98 -11.49 12.16 0.32
C ASN A 98 -11.47 13.69 0.20
N LYS A 99 -10.32 14.33 0.46
CA LYS A 99 -10.15 15.77 0.25
C LYS A 99 -10.36 16.16 -1.22
N ILE A 100 -9.84 15.35 -2.16
CA ILE A 100 -10.03 15.58 -3.59
C ILE A 100 -11.51 15.45 -3.97
N ILE A 101 -12.20 14.43 -3.46
CA ILE A 101 -13.63 14.22 -3.68
C ILE A 101 -14.44 15.43 -3.20
N LYS A 102 -14.24 15.86 -1.95
CA LYS A 102 -14.97 17.00 -1.37
C LYS A 102 -14.71 18.32 -2.10
N ASN A 103 -13.49 18.52 -2.59
CA ASN A 103 -13.14 19.72 -3.36
C ASN A 103 -13.64 19.69 -4.82
N ASN A 104 -14.15 18.56 -5.31
CA ASN A 104 -14.58 18.39 -6.71
C ASN A 104 -15.92 17.62 -6.80
N PRO A 105 -17.02 18.12 -6.20
CA PRO A 105 -18.26 17.36 -6.03
C PRO A 105 -18.94 16.96 -7.35
N THR A 106 -18.68 17.66 -8.45
CA THR A 106 -19.27 17.39 -9.77
C THR A 106 -18.37 16.58 -10.70
N LYS A 107 -17.17 16.20 -10.26
CA LYS A 107 -16.18 15.52 -11.10
C LYS A 107 -16.21 14.02 -10.85
N LYS A 108 -16.08 13.24 -11.93
CA LYS A 108 -15.79 11.81 -11.83
C LYS A 108 -14.31 11.63 -11.49
N ILE A 109 -14.03 10.91 -10.41
CA ILE A 109 -12.68 10.66 -9.91
C ILE A 109 -12.39 9.17 -10.01
N ILE A 110 -11.25 8.82 -10.61
CA ILE A 110 -10.76 7.44 -10.68
C ILE A 110 -9.51 7.36 -9.81
N ALA A 111 -9.56 6.52 -8.78
CA ALA A 111 -8.41 6.22 -7.94
C ALA A 111 -7.75 4.92 -8.39
N ILE A 112 -6.43 4.93 -8.58
CA ILE A 112 -5.65 3.75 -8.96
C ILE A 112 -4.64 3.51 -7.84
N VAL A 113 -4.82 2.39 -7.13
CA VAL A 113 -4.04 2.04 -5.93
C VAL A 113 -3.49 0.63 -6.05
N GLY A 114 -2.54 0.28 -5.18
CA GLY A 114 -2.07 -1.11 -5.09
C GLY A 114 -3.16 -2.00 -4.49
N ALA A 115 -3.32 -3.21 -5.00
CA ALA A 115 -4.36 -4.15 -4.56
C ALA A 115 -4.32 -4.45 -3.05
N GLY A 116 -3.16 -4.34 -2.40
CA GLY A 116 -3.04 -4.49 -0.94
C GLY A 116 -3.57 -3.30 -0.12
N HIS A 117 -3.93 -2.20 -0.76
CA HIS A 117 -4.46 -0.98 -0.13
C HIS A 117 -5.93 -0.71 -0.50
N GLU A 118 -6.41 -1.31 -1.59
CA GLU A 118 -7.70 -1.01 -2.22
C GLU A 118 -8.88 -1.13 -1.25
N GLU A 119 -9.04 -2.29 -0.61
CA GLU A 119 -10.18 -2.56 0.28
C GLU A 119 -10.25 -1.57 1.45
N ALA A 120 -9.12 -1.33 2.11
CA ALA A 120 -9.05 -0.43 3.25
C ALA A 120 -9.33 1.04 2.86
N ILE A 121 -8.79 1.49 1.73
CA ILE A 121 -9.06 2.85 1.22
C ILE A 121 -10.55 3.00 0.88
N LEU A 122 -11.14 2.02 0.18
CA LEU A 122 -12.55 2.02 -0.19
C LEU A 122 -13.44 2.13 1.05
N ASN A 123 -13.17 1.32 2.08
CA ASN A 123 -13.93 1.33 3.32
C ASN A 123 -13.83 2.66 4.06
N LEU A 124 -12.62 3.24 4.17
CA LEU A 124 -12.42 4.54 4.82
C LEU A 124 -13.14 5.67 4.08
N VAL A 125 -13.08 5.70 2.75
CA VAL A 125 -13.74 6.73 1.95
C VAL A 125 -15.26 6.63 2.05
N LYS A 126 -15.82 5.41 2.04
CA LYS A 126 -17.26 5.18 2.25
C LYS A 126 -17.74 5.56 3.65
N GLN A 127 -16.88 5.51 4.67
CA GLN A 127 -17.24 5.91 6.03
C GLN A 127 -17.27 7.44 6.22
N TRP A 128 -16.61 8.20 5.35
CA TRP A 128 -16.47 9.66 5.49
C TRP A 128 -17.35 10.49 4.55
N ASN A 129 -18.16 9.82 3.74
CA ASN A 129 -19.13 10.38 2.81
C ASN A 129 -20.47 9.68 3.02
#